data_AF-A0ABD7K2W5-F1
#
_entry.id   AF-A0ABD7K2W5-F1
#
_cell.length_a   1.000
_cell.length_b   1.000
_cell.length_c   1.000
_cell.angle_alpha   90.00
_cell.angle_beta   90.00
_cell.angle_gamma   90.00
#
_symmetry.space_group_name_H-M   'P 1'
#
loop_
_entity.id
_entity.type
_entity.pdbx_description
1 polymer ?
#
loop_
_entity_poly.entity_id
_entity_poly.type
_entity_poly.pdbx_seq_one_letter_code
_entity_poly.pdbx_strand_id
1 'polypeptide(L)'
;MNILRIPMFVLAMAVSAHGFAATAQQEKMTACNAEATSKALKGDERKAFMSGCLKAGAPAGGKATAQQEKMKSCNADASAKSLKGDERKAFMSSCLKAGGGAKAATQQEKMKTCNADATAKALKGDERKAFMSTCLKK
;
A
#
# COMPACT_ATOMS: atom_id res chain seq x y z
N MET A 1 32.26 23.14 -47.56
CA MET A 1 33.37 22.20 -47.29
C MET A 1 33.27 21.82 -45.82
N ASN A 2 32.93 20.61 -45.38
CA ASN A 2 33.02 19.29 -45.97
C ASN A 2 31.83 18.45 -45.48
N ILE A 3 31.25 17.70 -46.40
CA ILE A 3 30.17 16.74 -46.22
C ILE A 3 30.83 15.41 -45.84
N LEU A 4 30.34 14.70 -44.81
CA LEU A 4 30.39 13.24 -44.86
C LEU A 4 29.11 12.63 -44.28
N ARG A 5 28.43 11.98 -45.21
CA ARG A 5 27.20 11.22 -45.10
C ARG A 5 27.62 9.73 -45.10
N ILE A 6 26.70 8.84 -44.70
CA ILE A 6 26.63 7.38 -44.94
C ILE A 6 27.14 6.51 -43.76
N PRO A 7 26.53 5.34 -43.44
CA PRO A 7 25.19 4.80 -43.76
C PRO A 7 24.38 4.34 -42.53
N MET A 8 23.08 4.20 -42.78
CA MET A 8 22.20 3.21 -42.16
C MET A 8 22.80 1.79 -42.30
N PHE A 9 23.30 1.19 -41.20
CA PHE A 9 23.45 -0.26 -41.08
C PHE A 9 23.29 -0.68 -39.61
N VAL A 10 22.06 -1.07 -39.29
CA VAL A 10 21.72 -2.27 -38.53
C VAL A 10 22.82 -2.77 -37.56
N LEU A 11 22.76 -2.34 -36.30
CA LEU A 11 23.20 -3.17 -35.19
C LEU A 11 21.97 -3.52 -34.37
N ALA A 12 21.34 -4.62 -34.78
CA ALA A 12 20.39 -5.36 -34.00
C ALA A 12 21.05 -5.75 -32.67
N MET A 13 20.81 -4.97 -31.62
CA MET A 13 21.06 -5.39 -30.26
C MET A 13 19.83 -6.14 -29.79
N ALA A 14 19.92 -7.47 -29.89
CA ALA A 14 19.07 -8.40 -29.17
C ALA A 14 19.20 -8.11 -27.66
N VAL A 15 18.21 -7.43 -27.09
CA VAL A 15 17.97 -7.41 -25.65
C VAL A 15 16.66 -8.13 -25.40
N SER A 16 16.83 -9.41 -25.09
CA SER A 16 16.15 -10.14 -24.03
C SER A 16 14.70 -9.74 -23.77
N ALA A 17 13.80 -10.60 -24.23
CA ALA A 17 12.41 -10.69 -23.78
C ALA A 17 12.35 -10.93 -22.25
N HIS A 18 12.40 -9.87 -21.46
CA HIS A 18 12.07 -9.85 -20.05
C HIS A 18 11.31 -8.54 -19.77
N GLY A 19 9.98 -8.55 -19.86
CA GLY A 19 9.26 -7.30 -19.60
C GLY A 19 7.73 -7.27 -19.74
N PHE A 20 7.02 -8.40 -19.79
CA PHE A 20 5.55 -8.37 -19.95
C PHE A 20 4.75 -7.78 -18.76
N ALA A 21 5.41 -7.46 -17.64
CA ALA A 21 4.76 -6.88 -16.46
C ALA A 21 5.00 -5.36 -16.28
N ALA A 22 6.11 -4.83 -16.80
CA ALA A 22 6.45 -3.39 -16.66
C ALA A 22 5.68 -2.52 -17.67
N THR A 23 5.46 -3.04 -18.88
CA THR A 23 4.73 -2.34 -19.96
C THR A 23 3.26 -2.14 -19.62
N ALA A 24 2.58 -3.17 -19.10
CA ALA A 24 1.15 -3.09 -18.79
C ALA A 24 0.82 -2.01 -17.74
N GLN A 25 1.69 -1.81 -16.74
CA GLN A 25 1.50 -0.79 -15.71
C GLN A 25 1.78 0.62 -16.25
N GLN A 26 2.78 0.73 -17.13
CA GLN A 26 3.18 1.98 -17.78
C GLN A 26 2.15 2.45 -18.84
N GLU A 27 1.68 1.57 -19.71
CA GLU A 27 0.63 1.87 -20.69
C GLU A 27 -0.67 2.27 -20.00
N LYS A 28 -1.01 1.62 -18.89
CA LYS A 28 -2.18 1.96 -18.08
C LYS A 28 -2.05 3.35 -17.46
N MET A 29 -0.89 3.73 -16.95
CA MET A 29 -0.68 5.08 -16.41
C MET A 29 -0.86 6.14 -17.50
N THR A 30 -0.39 5.87 -18.72
CA THR A 30 -0.57 6.75 -19.88
C THR A 30 -2.05 6.86 -20.27
N ALA A 31 -2.78 5.75 -20.35
CA ALA A 31 -4.22 5.75 -20.64
C ALA A 31 -5.03 6.50 -19.58
N CYS A 32 -4.77 6.26 -18.29
CA CYS A 32 -5.40 6.98 -17.19
C CYS A 32 -5.08 8.49 -17.22
N ASN A 33 -3.87 8.89 -17.62
CA ASN A 33 -3.54 10.31 -17.76
C ASN A 33 -4.24 10.97 -18.95
N ALA A 34 -4.32 10.27 -20.08
CA ALA A 34 -5.04 10.74 -21.25
C ALA A 34 -6.52 10.95 -20.93
N GLU A 35 -7.13 9.99 -20.22
CA GLU A 35 -8.55 10.06 -19.84
C GLU A 35 -8.83 11.13 -18.77
N ALA A 36 -7.88 11.35 -17.85
CA ALA A 36 -7.98 12.47 -16.90
C ALA A 36 -7.92 13.83 -17.59
N THR A 37 -7.08 13.94 -18.63
CA THR A 37 -6.89 15.16 -19.41
C THR A 37 -8.08 15.43 -20.32
N SER A 38 -8.64 14.39 -20.97
CA SER A 38 -9.84 14.52 -21.80
C SER A 38 -11.08 14.90 -20.99
N LYS A 39 -11.18 14.43 -19.74
CA LYS A 39 -12.20 14.84 -18.78
C LYS A 39 -11.90 16.20 -18.11
N ALA A 40 -10.82 16.86 -18.50
CA ALA A 40 -10.35 18.14 -17.95
C ALA A 40 -10.25 18.18 -16.41
N LEU A 41 -10.03 17.02 -15.77
CA LEU A 41 -9.97 16.89 -14.32
C LEU A 41 -8.73 17.61 -13.80
N LYS A 42 -8.90 18.45 -12.79
CA LYS A 42 -7.82 19.21 -12.15
C LYS A 42 -7.79 18.94 -10.65
N GLY A 43 -6.64 19.24 -10.03
CA GLY A 43 -6.47 19.15 -8.58
C GLY A 43 -6.87 17.79 -8.00
N ASP A 44 -7.70 17.81 -6.97
CA ASP A 44 -8.14 16.64 -6.23
C ASP A 44 -8.95 15.65 -7.09
N GLU A 45 -9.71 16.13 -8.08
CA GLU A 45 -10.52 15.27 -8.96
C GLU A 45 -9.63 14.40 -9.86
N ARG A 46 -8.55 14.96 -10.39
CA ARG A 46 -7.55 14.19 -11.17
C ARG A 46 -6.87 13.13 -10.31
N LYS A 47 -6.57 13.47 -9.05
CA LYS A 47 -5.90 12.56 -8.11
C LYS A 47 -6.81 11.39 -7.71
N ALA A 48 -8.08 11.67 -7.45
CA ALA A 48 -9.08 10.64 -7.20
C ALA A 48 -9.27 9.73 -8.44
N PHE A 49 -9.38 10.33 -9.62
CA PHE A 49 -9.54 9.61 -10.88
C PHE A 49 -8.32 8.74 -11.23
N MET A 50 -7.10 9.28 -11.16
CA MET A 50 -5.87 8.50 -11.40
C MET A 50 -5.75 7.35 -10.41
N SER A 51 -6.05 7.59 -9.13
CA SER A 51 -6.02 6.54 -8.12
C SER A 51 -7.05 5.44 -8.40
N GLY A 52 -8.24 5.79 -8.88
CA GLY A 52 -9.28 4.82 -9.26
C GLY A 52 -8.92 4.05 -10.53
N CYS A 53 -8.45 4.75 -11.56
CA CYS A 53 -8.08 4.17 -12.85
C CYS A 53 -6.88 3.21 -12.72
N LEU A 54 -5.84 3.60 -11.98
CA LEU A 54 -4.72 2.71 -11.69
C LEU A 54 -5.15 1.51 -10.84
N LYS A 55 -6.10 1.70 -9.90
CA LYS A 55 -6.69 0.65 -9.08
C LYS A 55 -7.60 -0.31 -9.82
N ALA A 56 -8.22 0.05 -10.94
CA ALA A 56 -9.19 -0.78 -11.67
C ALA A 56 -8.59 -2.06 -12.30
N GLY A 57 -7.32 -2.40 -12.00
CA GLY A 57 -6.72 -3.71 -12.26
C GLY A 57 -6.74 -4.63 -11.04
N ALA A 58 -7.20 -4.12 -9.90
CA ALA A 58 -7.69 -4.90 -8.78
C ALA A 58 -9.22 -4.85 -8.83
N PRO A 59 -9.93 -5.95 -8.56
CA PRO A 59 -11.38 -6.03 -8.70
C PRO A 59 -12.07 -4.86 -8.00
N ALA A 60 -12.86 -4.11 -8.78
CA ALA A 60 -13.85 -3.18 -8.27
C ALA A 60 -14.82 -3.98 -7.38
N GLY A 61 -14.70 -3.82 -6.06
CA GLY A 61 -15.37 -4.66 -5.06
C GLY A 61 -14.43 -5.27 -4.03
N GLY A 62 -13.12 -5.19 -4.21
CA GLY A 62 -12.16 -5.55 -3.18
C GLY A 62 -12.23 -4.57 -2.02
N LYS A 63 -12.72 -5.03 -0.86
CA LYS A 63 -12.46 -4.37 0.43
C LYS A 63 -11.03 -3.85 0.41
N ALA A 64 -10.81 -2.59 0.79
CA ALA A 64 -9.46 -2.04 0.88
C ALA A 64 -8.58 -3.07 1.58
N THR A 65 -7.50 -3.47 0.92
CA THR A 65 -6.63 -4.53 1.45
C THR A 65 -6.21 -4.10 2.85
N ALA A 66 -6.00 -5.04 3.78
CA ALA A 66 -5.62 -4.69 5.15
C ALA A 66 -4.40 -3.74 5.18
N GLN A 67 -3.50 -3.86 4.21
CA GLN A 67 -2.38 -2.96 3.99
C GLN A 67 -2.79 -1.53 3.61
N GLN A 68 -3.82 -1.36 2.80
CA GLN A 68 -4.31 -0.06 2.37
C GLN A 68 -5.03 0.70 3.48
N GLU A 69 -5.85 0.01 4.27
CA GLU A 69 -6.48 0.61 5.45
C GLU A 69 -5.43 0.98 6.51
N LYS A 70 -4.42 0.12 6.69
CA LYS A 70 -3.27 0.41 7.56
C LYS A 70 -2.52 1.67 7.11
N MET A 71 -2.26 1.81 5.82
CA MET A 71 -1.58 3.00 5.30
C MET A 71 -2.39 4.29 5.53
N LYS A 72 -3.72 4.23 5.46
CA LYS A 72 -4.57 5.37 5.80
C LYS A 72 -4.48 5.71 7.29
N SER A 73 -4.58 4.72 8.18
CA SER A 73 -4.47 4.93 9.63
C SER A 73 -3.11 5.53 10.00
N CYS A 74 -2.01 4.94 9.50
CA CYS A 74 -0.67 5.47 9.75
C CYS A 74 -0.50 6.91 9.25
N ASN A 75 -1.12 7.28 8.13
CA ASN A 75 -1.09 8.66 7.65
C ASN A 75 -1.91 9.62 8.52
N ALA A 76 -3.09 9.17 8.98
CA ALA A 76 -3.94 9.94 9.87
C ALA A 76 -3.23 10.19 11.21
N ASP A 77 -2.64 9.16 11.81
CA ASP A 77 -1.89 9.26 13.07
C ASP A 77 -0.66 10.15 12.93
N ALA A 78 0.08 10.06 11.81
CA ALA A 78 1.21 10.93 11.54
C ALA A 78 0.78 12.41 11.46
N SER A 79 -0.37 12.66 10.84
CA SER A 79 -0.93 14.02 10.68
C SER A 79 -1.46 14.56 12.00
N ALA A 80 -2.14 13.73 12.80
CA ALA A 80 -2.60 14.09 14.14
C ALA A 80 -1.42 14.42 15.07
N LYS A 81 -0.30 13.71 14.92
CA LYS A 81 0.96 13.99 15.61
C LYS A 81 1.76 15.13 14.98
N SER A 82 1.26 15.77 13.92
CA SER A 82 1.94 16.83 13.18
C SER A 82 3.38 16.48 12.73
N LEU A 83 3.65 15.19 12.50
CA LEU A 83 4.96 14.71 12.11
C LEU A 83 5.27 15.17 10.69
N LYS A 84 6.47 15.71 10.50
CA LYS A 84 6.96 16.20 9.19
C LYS A 84 8.36 15.65 8.94
N GLY A 85 8.81 15.75 7.68
CA GLY A 85 10.16 15.34 7.28
C GLY A 85 10.50 13.89 7.68
N ASP A 86 11.70 13.70 8.23
CA ASP A 86 12.22 12.39 8.62
C ASP A 86 11.42 11.72 9.74
N GLU A 87 10.85 12.50 10.67
CA GLU A 87 10.01 11.97 11.76
C GLU A 87 8.75 11.28 11.22
N ARG A 88 8.11 11.88 10.21
CA ARG A 88 6.96 11.26 9.54
C ARG A 88 7.35 9.97 8.84
N LYS A 89 8.51 9.94 8.19
CA LYS A 89 8.99 8.78 7.43
C LYS A 89 9.35 7.61 8.35
N ALA A 90 10.04 7.90 9.45
CA ALA A 90 10.35 6.94 10.50
C ALA A 90 9.07 6.40 11.14
N PHE A 91 8.13 7.27 11.48
CA PHE A 91 6.83 6.89 12.03
C PHE A 91 6.03 6.02 11.05
N MET A 92 5.96 6.39 9.76
CA MET A 92 5.22 5.62 8.76
C MET A 92 5.83 4.22 8.56
N SER A 93 7.17 4.13 8.50
CA SER A 93 7.87 2.85 8.38
C SER A 93 7.64 1.97 9.60
N SER A 94 7.75 2.55 10.80
CA SER A 94 7.46 1.86 12.05
C SER A 94 6.00 1.42 12.13
N CYS A 95 5.04 2.30 11.81
CA CYS A 95 3.61 2.00 11.82
C CYS A 95 3.25 0.87 10.84
N LEU A 96 3.78 0.93 9.61
CA LEU A 96 3.57 -0.09 8.58
C LEU A 96 4.26 -1.43 8.92
N LYS A 97 5.37 -1.43 9.66
CA LYS A 97 6.05 -2.65 10.14
C LYS A 97 5.44 -3.22 11.42
N ALA A 98 5.11 -2.38 12.40
CA ALA A 98 4.74 -2.75 13.77
C ALA A 98 3.23 -2.99 13.97
N GLY A 99 2.48 -3.33 12.92
CA GLY A 99 1.04 -3.62 13.11
C GLY A 99 0.21 -2.47 13.71
N GLY A 100 0.63 -1.19 13.66
CA GLY A 100 -0.09 -0.08 14.30
C GLY A 100 -1.06 0.61 13.35
N GLY A 101 -2.25 1.11 13.73
CA GLY A 101 -2.91 1.15 15.03
C GLY A 101 -4.41 0.81 14.92
N ALA A 102 -5.05 0.68 16.09
CA ALA A 102 -6.48 0.47 16.34
C ALA A 102 -7.31 -0.20 15.22
N LYS A 103 -7.48 -1.52 15.34
CA LYS A 103 -8.30 -2.41 14.49
C LYS A 103 -7.68 -2.89 13.16
N ALA A 104 -6.54 -3.57 13.27
CA ALA A 104 -6.33 -4.89 12.65
C ALA A 104 -5.00 -5.46 13.15
N ALA A 105 -4.90 -5.75 14.45
CA ALA A 105 -3.87 -6.67 14.90
C ALA A 105 -4.05 -7.98 14.12
N THR A 106 -2.96 -8.47 13.52
CA THR A 106 -2.99 -9.77 12.86
C THR A 106 -3.49 -10.81 13.87
N GLN A 107 -4.21 -11.86 13.42
CA GLN A 107 -4.70 -12.92 14.33
C GLN A 107 -3.59 -13.44 15.27
N GLN A 108 -2.35 -13.44 14.77
CA GLN A 108 -1.16 -13.87 15.49
C GLN A 108 -0.72 -12.87 16.58
N GLU A 109 -0.83 -11.57 16.33
CA GLU A 109 -0.57 -10.53 17.34
C GLU A 109 -1.68 -10.44 18.39
N LYS A 110 -2.95 -10.54 17.98
CA LYS A 110 -4.09 -10.67 18.91
C LYS A 110 -3.86 -11.82 19.88
N MET A 111 -3.43 -12.97 19.39
CA MET A 111 -3.17 -14.13 20.23
C MET A 111 -2.02 -13.92 21.22
N LYS A 112 -0.95 -13.23 20.81
CA LYS A 112 0.16 -12.91 21.72
C LYS A 112 -0.28 -11.91 22.81
N THR A 113 -0.98 -10.85 22.44
CA THR A 113 -1.49 -9.86 23.40
C THR A 113 -2.50 -10.47 24.37
N CYS A 114 -3.46 -11.25 23.87
CA CYS A 114 -4.44 -11.93 24.74
C CYS A 114 -3.77 -12.95 25.68
N ASN A 115 -2.68 -13.61 25.28
CA ASN A 115 -1.92 -14.49 26.17
C ASN A 115 -1.11 -13.72 27.21
N ALA A 116 -0.48 -12.61 26.83
CA ALA A 116 0.24 -11.75 27.74
C ALA A 116 -0.70 -11.18 28.81
N ASP A 117 -1.87 -10.68 28.40
CA ASP A 117 -2.89 -10.16 29.33
C ASP A 117 -3.44 -11.24 30.25
N ALA A 118 -3.67 -12.44 29.75
CA ALA A 118 -4.12 -13.56 30.58
C ALA A 118 -3.08 -13.93 31.65
N THR A 119 -1.79 -13.89 31.29
CA THR A 119 -0.68 -14.19 32.20
C THR A 119 -0.49 -13.08 33.22
N ALA A 120 -0.56 -11.81 32.81
CA ALA A 120 -0.50 -10.65 33.69
C ALA A 120 -1.66 -10.62 34.69
N LYS A 121 -2.84 -11.09 34.28
CA LYS A 121 -4.02 -11.28 35.15
C LYS A 121 -3.97 -12.58 35.97
N ALA A 122 -2.89 -13.36 35.85
CA ALA A 122 -2.70 -14.65 36.50
C ALA A 122 -3.89 -15.61 36.33
N LEU A 123 -4.64 -15.49 35.23
CA LEU A 123 -5.82 -16.29 34.96
C LEU A 123 -5.40 -17.74 34.71
N LYS A 124 -6.04 -18.67 35.41
CA LYS A 124 -5.81 -20.11 35.25
C LYS A 124 -7.11 -20.82 34.91
N GLY A 125 -6.99 -22.04 34.36
CA GLY A 125 -8.15 -22.89 34.05
C GLY A 125 -9.21 -22.20 33.19
N ASP A 126 -10.46 -22.31 33.62
CA ASP A 126 -11.64 -21.82 32.89
C ASP A 126 -11.66 -20.30 32.70
N GLU A 127 -11.12 -19.53 33.65
CA GLU A 127 -11.08 -18.07 33.58
C GLU A 127 -10.19 -17.58 32.43
N ARG A 128 -9.04 -18.24 32.24
CA ARG A 128 -8.16 -17.94 31.10
C ARG A 128 -8.82 -18.26 29.78
N LYS A 129 -9.54 -19.39 29.70
CA LYS A 129 -10.22 -19.82 28.47
C LYS A 129 -11.34 -18.85 28.08
N ALA A 130 -12.16 -18.43 29.04
CA ALA A 130 -13.22 -17.44 28.84
C ALA A 130 -12.63 -16.08 28.40
N PHE A 131 -11.57 -15.63 29.08
CA PHE A 131 -10.87 -14.40 28.72
C PHE A 131 -10.28 -14.46 27.31
N MET A 132 -9.57 -15.54 26.97
CA MET A 132 -8.90 -15.67 25.67
C MET A 132 -9.90 -15.76 24.52
N SER A 133 -11.03 -16.47 24.72
CA SER A 133 -12.12 -16.51 23.73
C SER A 133 -12.73 -15.13 23.50
N THR A 134 -12.95 -14.36 24.57
CA THR A 134 -13.51 -13.00 24.47
C THR A 134 -12.53 -12.01 23.85
N CYS A 135 -11.24 -12.11 24.21
CA CYS A 135 -10.18 -11.25 23.73
C CYS A 135 -9.88 -11.48 22.23
N LEU A 136 -9.89 -12.72 21.78
CA LEU A 136 -9.67 -13.09 20.36
C LEU A 136 -10.86 -12.78 19.45
N LYS A 137 -12.08 -12.67 20.02
CA LYS A 137 -13.30 -12.31 19.29
C LYS A 137 -13.47 -10.80 19.10
N LYS A 138 -12.79 -9.98 19.91
CA LYS A 138 -12.64 -8.53 19.68
C LYS A 138 -11.56 -8.31 18.62
#